data_AF-A0AAN4ZFN3-F1
#
_entry.id   AF-A0AAN4ZFN3-F1
#
_cell.length_a   1.000
_cell.length_b   1.000
_cell.length_c   1.000
_cell.angle_alpha   90.00
_cell.angle_beta   90.00
_cell.angle_gamma   90.00
#
_symmetry.space_group_name_H-M   'P 1'
#
loop_
_entity.id
_entity.type
_entity.pdbx_description
1 polymer ?
#
loop_
_entity_poly.entity_id
_entity_poly.type
_entity_poly.pdbx_seq_one_letter_code
_entity_poly.pdbx_strand_id
1 'polypeptide(L)'
;WAIFCRPYLLIFNDEKDLVMRGAINLHDAKVDYNKDQHMVSHSPNSFSICTAHKGYWLLASNEKEMHDWVYAMRLHLPDSTSRT
;
A
#
# COMPACT_ATOMS: atom_id res chain seq x y z
N TRP A 1 2.95 12.49 1.33
CA TRP A 1 2.34 11.97 2.58
C TRP A 1 1.12 11.13 2.24
N ALA A 2 0.81 10.09 3.00
CA ALA A 2 -0.36 9.23 2.74
C ALA A 2 -1.13 8.88 4.01
N ILE A 3 -2.45 8.76 3.90
CA ILE A 3 -3.34 8.42 5.03
C ILE A 3 -4.22 7.25 4.64
N PHE A 4 -4.21 6.18 5.43
CA PHE A 4 -5.13 5.06 5.28
C PHE A 4 -6.44 5.34 6.03
N CYS A 5 -7.52 5.52 5.28
CA CYS A 5 -8.86 5.75 5.79
C CYS A 5 -9.80 4.82 5.04
N ARG A 6 -10.22 3.72 5.67
CA ARG A 6 -10.92 2.64 4.97
C ARG A 6 -12.14 3.15 4.18
N PRO A 7 -12.35 2.66 2.94
CA PRO A 7 -11.53 1.68 2.19
C PRO A 7 -10.47 2.34 1.30
N TYR A 8 -9.99 3.55 1.58
CA TYR A 8 -9.12 4.32 0.70
C TYR A 8 -7.71 4.57 1.27
N LEU A 9 -6.73 4.72 0.38
CA LEU A 9 -5.45 5.35 0.67
C LEU A 9 -5.43 6.74 0.02
N LEU A 10 -5.36 7.78 0.83
CA LEU A 10 -5.37 9.17 0.40
C LEU A 10 -3.93 9.67 0.23
N ILE A 11 -3.63 10.34 -0.88
CA ILE A 11 -2.29 10.81 -1.23
C ILE A 11 -2.26 12.34 -1.21
N PHE A 12 -1.21 12.88 -0.59
CA PHE A 12 -0.92 14.30 -0.44
C PHE A 12 0.54 14.57 -0.83
N ASN A 13 0.87 15.81 -1.20
CA ASN A 13 2.26 16.16 -1.50
C ASN A 13 3.16 16.00 -0.26
N ASP A 14 2.73 16.55 0.86
CA ASP A 14 3.42 16.50 2.15
C ASP A 14 2.42 16.49 3.32
N GLU A 15 2.93 16.48 4.55
CA GLU A 15 2.12 16.41 5.78
C GLU A 15 1.25 17.66 6.02
N LYS A 16 1.69 18.83 5.54
CA LYS A 16 1.00 20.11 5.70
C LYS A 16 0.04 20.42 4.55
N ASP A 17 0.12 19.65 3.45
CA ASP A 17 -0.78 19.79 2.31
C ASP A 17 -2.20 19.40 2.71
N LEU A 18 -3.09 20.39 2.79
CA LEU A 18 -4.51 20.19 3.08
C LEU A 18 -5.30 19.71 1.86
N VAL A 19 -4.66 19.64 0.68
CA VAL A 19 -5.30 19.26 -0.58
C VAL A 19 -4.96 17.81 -0.95
N MET A 20 -5.99 16.98 -1.02
CA MET A 20 -5.87 15.61 -1.53
C MET A 20 -5.51 15.61 -3.02
N ARG A 21 -4.46 14.86 -3.40
CA ARG A 21 -3.96 14.74 -4.78
C ARG A 21 -4.42 13.45 -5.46
N GLY A 22 -4.75 12.44 -4.69
CA GLY A 22 -5.25 11.18 -5.21
C GLY A 22 -5.88 10.33 -4.12
N ALA A 23 -6.67 9.38 -4.56
CA ALA A 23 -7.25 8.34 -3.71
C ALA A 23 -7.14 6.98 -4.42
N ILE A 24 -6.67 5.98 -3.70
CA ILE A 24 -6.64 4.59 -4.16
C ILE A 24 -7.74 3.85 -3.42
N ASN A 25 -8.71 3.28 -4.16
CA ASN A 25 -9.70 2.39 -3.58
C ASN A 25 -9.07 1.03 -3.30
N LEU A 26 -9.18 0.58 -2.05
CA LEU A 26 -8.60 -0.67 -1.57
C LEU A 26 -9.63 -1.80 -1.45
N HIS A 27 -10.92 -1.59 -1.75
CA HIS A 27 -11.98 -2.59 -1.52
C HIS A 27 -11.68 -3.99 -2.06
N ASP A 28 -11.17 -4.07 -3.31
CA ASP A 28 -10.71 -5.32 -3.94
C ASP A 28 -9.21 -5.27 -4.27
N ALA A 29 -8.44 -4.45 -3.55
CA ALA A 29 -7.01 -4.35 -3.81
C ALA A 29 -6.24 -5.53 -3.19
N LYS A 30 -5.18 -5.95 -3.87
CA LYS A 30 -4.16 -6.85 -3.32
C LYS A 30 -2.96 -6.03 -2.90
N VAL A 31 -2.46 -6.30 -1.69
CA VAL A 31 -1.26 -5.64 -1.17
C VAL A 31 -0.18 -6.68 -1.03
N ASP A 32 0.95 -6.49 -1.72
CA ASP A 32 2.06 -7.45 -1.76
C ASP A 32 3.40 -6.74 -1.60
N TYR A 33 4.31 -7.41 -0.90
CA TYR A 33 5.71 -7.03 -0.80
C TYR A 33 6.56 -8.28 -0.98
N ASN A 34 7.72 -8.15 -1.63
CA ASN A 34 8.56 -9.29 -1.96
C ASN A 34 9.70 -9.41 -0.93
N LYS A 35 9.58 -10.37 -0.01
CA LYS A 35 10.63 -10.69 0.98
C LYS A 35 11.93 -11.17 0.31
N ASP A 36 11.81 -11.90 -0.80
CA ASP A 36 12.91 -12.60 -1.43
C ASP A 36 13.69 -11.70 -2.42
N GLN A 37 13.15 -10.52 -2.76
CA GLN A 37 13.84 -9.53 -3.61
C GLN A 37 14.81 -8.61 -2.85
N HIS A 38 14.88 -8.71 -1.52
CA HIS A 38 15.86 -7.98 -0.71
C HIS A 38 17.31 -8.38 -1.04
N MET A 39 17.51 -9.42 -1.85
CA MET A 39 18.83 -9.85 -2.30
C MET A 39 19.29 -9.19 -3.63
N VAL A 40 18.40 -8.58 -4.44
CA VAL A 40 18.78 -8.01 -5.76
C VAL A 40 18.01 -6.74 -6.18
N SER A 41 17.03 -6.23 -5.44
CA SER A 41 16.21 -5.09 -5.90
C SER A 41 16.66 -3.73 -5.32
N HIS A 42 16.85 -2.74 -6.20
CA HIS A 42 17.35 -1.39 -5.94
C HIS A 42 16.46 -0.49 -5.05
N SER A 43 15.45 -1.01 -4.35
CA SER A 43 14.50 -0.23 -3.55
C SER A 43 14.12 -0.97 -2.27
N PRO A 44 14.93 -0.91 -1.21
CA PRO A 44 14.57 -1.47 0.09
C PRO A 44 13.30 -0.77 0.62
N ASN A 45 12.43 -1.51 1.32
CA ASN A 45 11.21 -1.00 1.96
C ASN A 45 10.05 -0.64 1.01
N SER A 46 9.99 -1.26 -0.16
CA SER A 46 8.91 -1.05 -1.13
C SER A 46 7.81 -2.11 -1.04
N PHE A 47 6.58 -1.70 -1.32
CA PHE A 47 5.44 -2.60 -1.46
C PHE A 47 4.53 -2.14 -2.60
N SER A 48 3.64 -3.04 -3.02
CA SER A 48 2.74 -2.84 -4.15
C SER A 48 1.29 -2.93 -3.73
N ILE A 49 0.44 -2.11 -4.37
CA ILE A 49 -1.01 -2.18 -4.27
C ILE A 49 -1.56 -2.39 -5.67
N CYS A 50 -2.21 -3.53 -5.87
CA CYS A 50 -2.83 -3.91 -7.14
C CYS A 50 -4.34 -3.83 -7.01
N THR A 51 -4.95 -2.84 -7.65
CA THR A 51 -6.40 -2.76 -7.85
C THR A 51 -6.79 -3.46 -9.15
N ALA A 52 -8.09 -3.57 -9.44
CA ALA A 52 -8.58 -4.19 -10.68
C ALA A 52 -8.02 -3.55 -11.97
N HIS A 53 -7.68 -2.26 -11.95
CA HIS A 53 -7.28 -1.52 -13.16
C HIS A 53 -5.90 -0.86 -13.06
N LYS A 54 -5.35 -0.72 -11.85
CA LYS A 54 -4.12 0.03 -11.59
C LYS A 54 -3.25 -0.67 -10.56
N GLY A 55 -1.95 -0.78 -10.86
CA GLY A 55 -0.92 -1.13 -9.90
C GLY A 55 -0.20 0.13 -9.41
N TYR A 56 0.11 0.17 -8.11
CA TYR A 56 0.86 1.24 -7.48
C TYR A 56 2.08 0.65 -6.79
N TRP A 57 3.23 1.31 -6.95
CA TRP A 57 4.47 0.98 -6.24
C TRP A 57 4.72 2.08 -5.21
N LEU A 58 4.82 1.70 -3.93
CA LEU A 58 5.05 2.62 -2.82
C LEU A 58 6.36 2.29 -2.14
N LEU A 59 7.05 3.32 -1.69
CA LEU A 59 8.29 3.23 -0.93
C LEU A 59 8.03 3.78 0.48
N ALA A 60 8.25 2.95 1.49
CA ALA A 60 8.20 3.39 2.89
C ALA A 60 9.55 3.95 3.32
N SER A 61 9.57 4.74 4.40
CA SER A 61 10.80 5.36 4.90
C SER A 61 11.74 4.31 5.51
N ASN A 62 11.19 3.21 6.03
CA ASN A 62 11.93 2.10 6.62
C ASN A 62 11.14 0.78 6.56
N GLU A 63 11.81 -0.32 6.86
CA GLU A 63 11.25 -1.69 6.83
C GLU A 63 10.08 -1.87 7.79
N LYS A 64 10.19 -1.34 9.01
CA LYS A 64 9.11 -1.42 10.01
C LYS A 64 7.85 -0.72 9.49
N GLU A 65 8.01 0.48 8.94
CA GLU A 65 6.89 1.26 8.40
C GLU A 65 6.22 0.53 7.22
N MET A 66 7.01 -0.06 6.32
CA MET A 66 6.48 -0.91 5.24
C MET A 66 5.62 -2.05 5.81
N HIS A 67 6.13 -2.78 6.82
CA HIS A 67 5.38 -3.87 7.45
C HIS A 67 4.10 -3.39 8.13
N ASP A 68 4.15 -2.27 8.85
CA ASP A 68 2.98 -1.67 9.50
C ASP A 68 1.91 -1.31 8.47
N TRP A 69 2.30 -0.70 7.33
CA TRP A 69 1.39 -0.39 6.22
C TRP A 69 0.77 -1.64 5.61
N VAL A 70 1.58 -2.64 5.24
CA VAL A 70 1.10 -3.87 4.64
C VAL A 70 0.14 -4.61 5.58
N TYR A 71 0.49 -4.70 6.86
CA TYR A 71 -0.35 -5.37 7.86
C TYR A 71 -1.66 -4.62 8.08
N ALA A 72 -1.61 -3.30 8.28
CA ALA A 72 -2.79 -2.48 8.44
C ALA A 72 -3.73 -2.61 7.24
N MET A 73 -3.23 -2.61 6.01
CA MET A 73 -4.08 -2.80 4.83
C MET A 73 -4.64 -4.23 4.75
N ARG A 74 -3.80 -5.27 4.85
CA ARG A 74 -4.22 -6.67 4.72
C ARG A 74 -5.21 -7.12 5.79
N LEU A 75 -5.00 -6.73 7.05
CA LEU A 75 -5.93 -7.00 8.15
C LEU A 75 -7.35 -6.50 7.87
N HIS A 76 -7.43 -5.48 7.01
CA HIS A 76 -8.63 -4.75 6.74
C HIS A 76 -9.24 -5.04 5.36
N LEU A 77 -8.59 -5.89 4.55
CA LEU A 77 -9.12 -6.39 3.29
C LEU A 77 -10.00 -7.62 3.56
N PRO A 78 -11.09 -7.81 2.80
CA PRO A 78 -11.85 -9.05 2.87
C PRO A 78 -10.92 -10.21 2.49
N ASP A 79 -11.01 -11.31 3.25
CA ASP A 79 -10.23 -12.51 3.03
C ASP A 79 -10.37 -12.94 1.56
N SER A 80 -9.29 -12.82 0.78
CA SER A 80 -9.28 -13.24 -0.64
C SER A 80 -9.46 -14.75 -0.80
N THR A 81 -9.52 -15.49 0.30
CA THR A 81 -9.59 -16.95 0.40
C THR A 81 -11.00 -17.52 0.13
N SER A 82 -12.02 -16.68 -0.10
CA SER A 82 -13.41 -17.13 -0.33
C SER A 82 -13.92 -17.00 -1.78
N ARG A 83 -13.07 -16.70 -2.76
CA ARG A 83 -13.45 -16.72 -4.19
C ARG A 83 -12.74 -17.85 -4.93
N THR A 84 -13.26 -19.07 -4.76
CA THR A 84 -13.11 -20.21 -5.69
C THR A 84 -14.39 -21.04 -5.66
#